data_AF-A0A1W9PNK4-F1
#
_entry.id   AF-A0A1W9PNK4-F1
#
_cell.length_a   1.000
_cell.length_b   1.000
_cell.length_c   1.000
_cell.angle_alpha   90.00
_cell.angle_beta   90.00
_cell.angle_gamma   90.00
#
_symmetry.space_group_name_H-M   'P 1'
#
loop_
_entity.id
_entity.type
_entity.pdbx_description
1 polymer ?
#
loop_
_entity_poly.entity_id
_entity_poly.type
_entity_poly.pdbx_seq_one_letter_code
_entity_poly.pdbx_strand_id
1 'polypeptide(L)'
;MNDIPKVKIALLSSAKLNDKAVFETCRDQIANAVKGFDADSYQFIIGNIKNRVMIEYVKSLGYEVTVVTQHIKSLANSNKKIIRESHGVIFFIYDKSSVMMDLLEYAHTCHPDTIVPVYFHSNKKNSTYLFAHKNGFSHSESRWNAIAQLAMVWMGRHGKQLGVYRSKYESKYTSEWLRSDKKLSFGGWNSKNTIVEGRLNNKLFEIEFWSEDYDNISPDIVHIDQTSKKVVMIEVKTIRSSIKSNLNLYRRLADAINSSKAWSCEMYYLLSYGHETLTDWKLLNEKGEKILLWEELFFIIAESDLAPYIDSDLSQYTLMPPWLPETV
;
A
#
# COMPACT_ATOMS: atom_id res chain seq x y z
N MET A 1 35.93 -25.66 7.33
CA MET A 1 34.53 -25.30 7.02
C MET A 1 34.50 -24.97 5.55
N ASN A 2 33.67 -25.64 4.75
CA ASN A 2 33.51 -25.29 3.34
C ASN A 2 32.67 -24.01 3.29
N ASP A 3 33.24 -22.91 2.81
CA ASP A 3 32.48 -21.69 2.54
C ASP A 3 31.40 -22.02 1.50
N ILE A 4 30.15 -22.01 1.93
CA ILE A 4 29.02 -22.11 1.02
C ILE A 4 29.03 -20.83 0.19
N PRO A 5 29.08 -20.90 -1.14
CA PRO A 5 29.13 -19.71 -1.97
C PRO A 5 27.84 -18.90 -1.79
N LYS A 6 28.01 -17.60 -1.47
CA LYS A 6 26.89 -16.68 -1.27
C LYS A 6 26.09 -16.46 -2.56
N VAL A 7 24.79 -16.25 -2.40
CA VAL A 7 23.89 -15.89 -3.51
C VAL A 7 24.15 -14.43 -3.89
N LYS A 8 24.51 -14.23 -5.16
CA LYS A 8 24.82 -12.92 -5.74
C LYS A 8 23.57 -12.20 -6.24
N ILE A 9 23.29 -11.02 -5.73
CA ILE A 9 22.19 -10.15 -6.18
C ILE A 9 22.76 -8.86 -6.77
N ALA A 10 22.39 -8.54 -8.00
CA ALA A 10 22.77 -7.27 -8.61
C ALA A 10 21.90 -6.12 -8.08
N LEU A 11 22.52 -5.00 -7.71
CA LEU A 11 21.81 -3.75 -7.45
C LEU A 11 22.10 -2.76 -8.57
N LEU A 12 21.06 -2.35 -9.29
CA LEU A 12 21.15 -1.29 -10.29
C LEU A 12 20.33 -0.10 -9.81
N SER A 13 20.89 1.10 -9.88
CA SER A 13 20.21 2.30 -9.39
C SER A 13 20.25 3.44 -10.40
N SER A 14 19.18 4.24 -10.42
CA SER A 14 19.11 5.48 -11.18
C SER A 14 20.24 6.41 -10.76
N ALA A 15 20.86 7.08 -11.74
CA ALA A 15 21.97 7.99 -11.47
C ALA A 15 21.61 9.11 -10.47
N LYS A 16 20.32 9.48 -10.38
CA LYS A 16 19.80 10.48 -9.45
C LYS A 16 19.94 10.07 -7.98
N LEU A 17 19.96 8.77 -7.68
CA LEU A 17 20.18 8.24 -6.32
C LEU A 17 21.64 8.39 -5.85
N ASN A 18 22.55 8.84 -6.70
CA ASN A 18 23.90 9.21 -6.27
C ASN A 18 23.96 10.63 -5.66
N ASP A 19 22.90 11.42 -5.81
CA ASP A 19 22.73 12.67 -5.07
C ASP A 19 22.36 12.33 -3.62
N LYS A 20 23.17 12.80 -2.65
CA LYS A 20 22.95 12.48 -1.23
C LYS A 20 21.59 12.95 -0.72
N ALA A 21 21.13 14.13 -1.15
CA ALA A 21 19.85 14.67 -0.67
C ALA A 21 18.69 13.81 -1.18
N VAL A 22 18.74 13.43 -2.46
CA VAL A 22 17.75 12.50 -3.04
C VAL A 22 17.84 11.13 -2.35
N PHE A 23 19.04 10.60 -2.16
CA PHE A 23 19.25 9.30 -1.54
C PHE A 23 18.64 9.23 -0.14
N GLU A 24 18.85 10.25 0.70
CA GLU A 24 18.28 10.27 2.05
C GLU A 24 16.74 10.24 2.03
N THR A 25 16.08 10.87 1.04
CA THR A 25 14.61 10.78 0.91
C THR A 25 14.12 9.38 0.53
N CYS A 26 14.96 8.57 -0.10
CA CYS A 26 14.65 7.21 -0.56
C CYS A 26 15.24 6.12 0.36
N ARG A 27 16.01 6.51 1.39
CA ARG A 27 16.87 5.61 2.17
C ARG A 27 16.12 4.47 2.83
N ASP A 28 14.97 4.76 3.44
CA ASP A 28 14.18 3.74 4.13
C ASP A 28 13.58 2.71 3.17
N GLN A 29 13.14 3.16 2.00
CA GLN A 29 12.63 2.27 0.95
C GLN A 29 13.75 1.38 0.39
N ILE A 30 14.95 1.94 0.20
CA ILE A 30 16.15 1.17 -0.17
C ILE A 30 16.48 0.15 0.92
N ALA A 31 16.45 0.55 2.20
CA ALA A 31 16.70 -0.32 3.34
C ALA A 31 15.74 -1.50 3.37
N ASN A 32 14.44 -1.23 3.19
CA ASN A 32 13.39 -2.25 3.23
C ASN A 32 13.54 -3.25 2.08
N ALA A 33 13.99 -2.79 0.90
CA ALA A 33 14.26 -3.67 -0.24
C ALA A 33 15.45 -4.61 0.02
N VAL A 34 16.48 -4.19 0.77
CA VAL A 34 17.69 -5.00 1.00
C VAL A 34 17.70 -5.78 2.32
N LYS A 35 17.05 -5.28 3.38
CA LYS A 35 17.01 -5.93 4.71
C LYS A 35 16.35 -7.31 4.71
N GLY A 36 15.59 -7.65 3.67
CA GLY A 36 14.95 -8.96 3.52
C GLY A 36 15.91 -10.11 3.26
N PHE A 37 17.17 -9.81 2.90
CA PHE A 37 18.22 -10.77 2.58
C PHE A 37 19.09 -11.05 3.81
N ASP A 38 19.49 -12.31 4.00
CA ASP A 38 20.41 -12.70 5.07
C ASP A 38 21.86 -12.35 4.69
N ALA A 39 22.54 -11.55 5.51
CA ALA A 39 23.88 -11.04 5.20
C ALA A 39 24.96 -12.13 5.12
N ASP A 40 24.74 -13.26 5.80
CA ASP A 40 25.65 -14.41 5.78
C ASP A 40 25.45 -15.27 4.53
N SER A 41 24.25 -15.26 3.95
CA SER A 41 23.89 -16.07 2.78
C SER A 41 23.95 -15.31 1.45
N TYR A 42 23.91 -13.98 1.49
CA TYR A 42 23.80 -13.13 0.29
C TYR A 42 24.94 -12.11 0.17
N GLN A 43 25.31 -11.82 -1.07
CA GLN A 43 26.22 -10.72 -1.41
C GLN A 43 25.62 -9.85 -2.51
N PHE A 44 25.88 -8.53 -2.43
CA PHE A 44 25.42 -7.59 -3.44
C PHE A 44 26.51 -7.25 -4.45
N ILE A 45 26.16 -7.17 -5.72
CA ILE A 45 27.04 -6.76 -6.82
C ILE A 45 26.58 -5.41 -7.33
N ILE A 46 27.47 -4.41 -7.31
CA ILE A 46 27.14 -3.03 -7.69
C ILE A 46 28.21 -2.48 -8.63
N GLY A 47 27.79 -1.85 -9.72
CA GLY A 47 28.68 -1.10 -10.61
C GLY A 47 29.21 0.18 -9.94
N ASN A 48 30.50 0.47 -10.05
CA ASN A 48 31.13 1.58 -9.32
C ASN A 48 30.75 2.99 -9.82
N ILE A 49 30.37 3.14 -11.09
CA ILE A 49 30.08 4.46 -11.66
C ILE A 49 28.75 4.97 -11.10
N LYS A 50 28.79 6.12 -10.42
CA LYS A 50 27.61 6.84 -9.89
C LYS A 50 26.76 6.02 -8.91
N ASN A 51 27.36 5.12 -8.12
CA ASN A 51 26.64 4.38 -7.07
C ASN A 51 27.35 4.46 -5.70
N ARG A 52 28.17 5.50 -5.47
CA ARG A 52 29.02 5.56 -4.26
C ARG A 52 28.18 5.56 -2.99
N VAL A 53 27.12 6.37 -2.95
CA VAL A 53 26.23 6.51 -1.79
C VAL A 53 25.53 5.18 -1.50
N MET A 54 25.03 4.49 -2.55
CA MET A 54 24.42 3.17 -2.43
C MET A 54 25.40 2.12 -1.90
N ILE A 55 26.63 2.07 -2.43
CA ILE A 55 27.67 1.14 -1.99
C ILE A 55 28.00 1.35 -0.50
N GLU A 56 28.24 2.59 -0.09
CA GLU A 56 28.53 2.94 1.30
C GLU A 56 27.37 2.56 2.22
N TYR A 57 26.13 2.83 1.80
CA TYR A 57 24.94 2.53 2.60
C TYR A 57 24.71 1.02 2.76
N VAL A 58 24.76 0.24 1.69
CA VAL A 58 24.53 -1.22 1.75
C VAL A 58 25.60 -1.89 2.61
N LYS A 59 26.86 -1.44 2.54
CA LYS A 59 27.93 -1.88 3.46
C LYS A 59 27.61 -1.53 4.92
N SER A 60 27.08 -0.33 5.18
CA SER A 60 26.70 0.09 6.54
C SER A 60 25.58 -0.75 7.15
N LEU A 61 24.79 -1.44 6.31
CA LEU A 61 23.77 -2.39 6.74
C LEU A 61 24.32 -3.79 7.05
N GLY A 62 25.65 -4.00 6.92
CA GLY A 62 26.32 -5.26 7.24
C GLY A 62 26.48 -6.22 6.07
N TYR A 63 26.07 -5.83 4.86
CA TYR A 63 26.19 -6.71 3.68
C TYR A 63 27.56 -6.64 3.03
N GLU A 64 27.99 -7.79 2.51
CA GLU A 64 29.13 -7.87 1.61
C GLU A 64 28.77 -7.29 0.23
N VAL A 65 29.62 -6.40 -0.27
CA VAL A 65 29.41 -5.71 -1.55
C VAL A 65 30.61 -5.91 -2.47
N THR A 66 30.39 -6.64 -3.57
CA THR A 66 31.32 -6.73 -4.69
C THR A 66 31.13 -5.51 -5.59
N VAL A 67 32.15 -4.66 -5.68
CA VAL A 67 32.13 -3.47 -6.53
C VAL A 67 32.77 -3.81 -7.87
N VAL A 68 31.99 -3.72 -8.96
CA VAL A 68 32.48 -3.98 -10.31
C VAL A 68 32.93 -2.66 -10.93
N THR A 69 34.20 -2.60 -11.35
CA THR A 69 34.74 -1.45 -12.07
C THR A 69 34.10 -1.34 -13.45
N GLN A 70 33.56 -0.17 -13.77
CA GLN A 70 32.90 0.13 -15.04
C GLN A 70 33.63 1.27 -15.74
N HIS A 71 33.54 1.29 -17.08
CA HIS A 71 33.99 2.41 -17.89
C HIS A 71 32.77 3.13 -18.49
N ILE A 72 32.81 4.46 -18.52
CA ILE A 72 31.67 5.30 -18.97
C ILE A 72 31.21 4.92 -20.39
N LYS A 73 32.16 4.61 -21.30
CA LYS A 73 31.87 4.22 -22.69
C LYS A 73 31.26 2.83 -22.84
N SER A 74 31.26 1.99 -21.79
CA SER A 74 30.76 0.62 -21.83
C SER A 74 29.73 0.33 -20.72
N LEU A 75 29.16 1.37 -20.11
CA LEU A 75 28.33 1.25 -18.90
C LEU A 75 27.17 0.26 -19.08
N ALA A 76 26.45 0.35 -20.21
CA ALA A 76 25.35 -0.56 -20.53
C ALA A 76 25.83 -2.01 -20.63
N ASN A 77 26.93 -2.28 -21.33
CA ASN A 77 27.48 -3.63 -21.47
C ASN A 77 28.00 -4.19 -20.14
N SER A 78 28.62 -3.34 -19.32
CA SER A 78 29.06 -3.71 -17.96
C SER A 78 27.86 -4.06 -17.07
N ASN A 79 26.78 -3.28 -17.11
CA ASN A 79 25.54 -3.57 -16.37
C ASN A 79 24.88 -4.86 -16.85
N LYS A 80 24.80 -5.10 -18.17
CA LYS A 80 24.29 -6.37 -18.73
C LYS A 80 25.13 -7.57 -18.28
N LYS A 81 26.45 -7.42 -18.20
CA LYS A 81 27.33 -8.47 -17.64
C LYS A 81 27.03 -8.75 -16.17
N ILE A 82 26.88 -7.71 -15.35
CA ILE A 82 26.52 -7.84 -13.92
C ILE A 82 25.19 -8.57 -13.76
N ILE A 83 24.17 -8.19 -14.54
CA ILE A 83 22.86 -8.83 -14.56
C ILE A 83 23.03 -10.33 -14.86
N ARG A 84 23.71 -10.69 -15.95
CA ARG A 84 23.88 -12.09 -16.38
C ARG A 84 24.64 -12.96 -15.37
N GLU A 85 25.57 -12.39 -14.61
CA GLU A 85 26.42 -13.11 -13.64
C GLU A 85 25.83 -13.17 -12.23
N SER A 86 24.66 -12.57 -12.00
CA SER A 86 23.94 -12.58 -10.73
C SER A 86 22.83 -13.63 -10.73
N HIS A 87 22.30 -13.98 -9.54
CA HIS A 87 21.16 -14.90 -9.37
C HIS A 87 19.81 -14.17 -9.34
N GLY A 88 19.85 -12.85 -9.19
CA GLY A 88 18.69 -11.97 -9.17
C GLY A 88 19.11 -10.51 -9.24
N VAL A 89 18.14 -9.63 -9.45
CA VAL A 89 18.38 -8.21 -9.71
C VAL A 89 17.37 -7.34 -8.96
N ILE A 90 17.86 -6.33 -8.25
CA ILE A 90 17.03 -5.27 -7.67
C ILE A 90 17.31 -3.99 -8.44
N PHE A 91 16.25 -3.38 -8.96
CA PHE A 91 16.31 -2.10 -9.65
C PHE A 91 15.79 -1.00 -8.74
N PHE A 92 16.57 0.05 -8.57
CA PHE A 92 16.23 1.24 -7.80
C PHE A 92 15.99 2.41 -8.77
N ILE A 93 14.74 2.58 -9.21
CA ILE A 93 14.36 3.39 -10.39
C ILE A 93 13.77 4.73 -9.93
N TYR A 94 14.58 5.78 -9.88
CA TYR A 94 14.12 7.14 -9.54
C TYR A 94 13.50 7.89 -10.73
N ASP A 95 13.95 7.55 -11.93
CA ASP A 95 13.51 8.13 -13.19
C ASP A 95 13.46 7.03 -14.26
N LYS A 96 12.37 7.00 -15.05
CA LYS A 96 12.21 6.07 -16.19
C LYS A 96 13.13 6.43 -17.36
N SER A 97 14.43 6.52 -17.12
CA SER A 97 15.39 6.73 -18.21
C SER A 97 15.37 5.54 -19.16
N SER A 98 15.54 5.79 -20.46
CA SER A 98 15.57 4.72 -21.48
C SER A 98 16.58 3.62 -21.15
N VAL A 99 17.78 4.01 -20.72
CA VAL A 99 18.83 3.06 -20.32
C VAL A 99 18.41 2.17 -19.16
N MET A 100 17.68 2.70 -18.17
CA MET A 100 17.21 1.89 -17.04
C MET A 100 16.15 0.88 -17.47
N MET A 101 15.23 1.31 -18.35
CA MET A 101 14.18 0.44 -18.87
C MET A 101 14.75 -0.66 -19.78
N ASP A 102 15.72 -0.33 -20.64
CA ASP A 102 16.42 -1.31 -21.48
C ASP A 102 17.12 -2.38 -20.62
N LEU A 103 17.69 -1.99 -19.47
CA LEU A 103 18.33 -2.91 -18.54
C LEU A 103 17.33 -3.76 -17.76
N LEU A 104 16.17 -3.19 -17.39
CA LEU A 104 15.09 -3.92 -16.75
C LEU A 104 14.51 -4.99 -17.68
N GLU A 105 14.22 -4.62 -18.93
CA GLU A 105 13.77 -5.56 -19.97
C GLU A 105 14.81 -6.66 -20.19
N TYR A 106 16.09 -6.29 -20.31
CA TYR A 106 17.16 -7.27 -20.43
C TYR A 106 17.24 -8.21 -19.20
N ALA A 107 17.05 -7.70 -17.99
CA ALA A 107 17.00 -8.55 -16.81
C ALA A 107 15.84 -9.54 -16.88
N HIS A 108 14.65 -9.12 -17.32
CA HIS A 108 13.49 -10.02 -17.49
C HIS A 108 13.79 -11.18 -18.44
N THR A 109 14.67 -10.99 -19.43
CA THR A 109 15.13 -12.10 -20.28
C THR A 109 16.09 -13.07 -19.59
N CYS A 110 16.89 -12.60 -18.62
CA CYS A 110 17.90 -13.41 -17.92
C CYS A 110 17.36 -14.11 -16.67
N HIS A 111 16.45 -13.44 -15.95
CA HIS A 111 16.06 -13.75 -14.57
C HIS A 111 14.55 -13.54 -14.33
N PRO A 112 13.66 -14.23 -15.05
CA PRO A 112 12.22 -13.91 -15.07
C PRO A 112 11.57 -13.87 -13.69
N ASP A 113 12.03 -14.69 -12.74
CA ASP A 113 11.41 -14.87 -11.42
C ASP A 113 12.15 -14.15 -10.27
N THR A 114 13.29 -13.50 -10.53
CA THR A 114 14.17 -12.95 -9.49
C THR A 114 14.52 -11.47 -9.70
N ILE A 115 13.57 -10.71 -10.26
CA ILE A 115 13.69 -9.27 -10.50
C ILE A 115 12.75 -8.49 -9.59
N VAL A 116 13.30 -7.49 -8.91
CA VAL A 116 12.56 -6.61 -8.00
C VAL A 116 12.75 -5.16 -8.43
N PRO A 117 11.80 -4.56 -9.18
CA PRO A 117 11.83 -3.15 -9.47
C PRO A 117 11.24 -2.33 -8.31
N VAL A 118 12.02 -1.40 -7.79
CA VAL A 118 11.67 -0.42 -6.75
C VAL A 118 11.62 0.95 -7.42
N TYR A 119 10.42 1.43 -7.72
CA TYR A 119 10.20 2.72 -8.34
C TYR A 119 10.12 3.83 -7.28
N PHE A 120 11.01 4.82 -7.38
CA PHE A 120 10.96 6.07 -6.62
C PHE A 120 10.39 7.14 -7.54
N HIS A 121 9.07 7.30 -7.66
CA HIS A 121 8.50 8.29 -8.57
C HIS A 121 7.62 9.29 -7.82
N SER A 122 7.93 10.56 -8.06
CA SER A 122 7.36 11.78 -7.44
C SER A 122 7.61 11.85 -5.93
N ASN A 123 7.47 13.03 -5.32
CA ASN A 123 7.43 13.16 -3.85
C ASN A 123 6.27 12.38 -3.20
N LYS A 124 5.60 11.50 -3.95
CA LYS A 124 4.50 10.68 -3.51
C LYS A 124 4.97 9.62 -2.52
N LYS A 125 4.22 9.54 -1.45
CA LYS A 125 4.31 8.65 -0.31
C LYS A 125 2.98 7.93 -0.21
N ASN A 126 2.97 6.80 0.49
CA ASN A 126 1.70 6.22 0.91
C ASN A 126 1.03 7.11 1.98
N SER A 127 -0.26 6.90 2.21
CA SER A 127 -1.06 7.68 3.14
C SER A 127 -0.61 7.54 4.60
N THR A 128 0.10 6.46 4.97
CA THR A 128 0.70 6.31 6.31
C THR A 128 1.59 7.51 6.63
N TYR A 129 2.29 8.11 5.66
CA TYR A 129 3.13 9.28 5.93
C TYR A 129 2.35 10.54 6.32
N LEU A 130 1.12 10.70 5.81
CA LEU A 130 0.23 11.79 6.23
C LEU A 130 -0.17 11.59 7.69
N PHE A 131 -0.53 10.35 8.06
CA PHE A 131 -0.92 9.99 9.42
C PHE A 131 0.25 10.10 10.42
N ALA A 132 1.49 9.89 9.96
CA ALA A 132 2.71 9.94 10.78
C ALA A 132 3.23 11.36 11.03
N HIS A 133 2.77 12.36 10.26
CA HIS A 133 3.38 13.68 10.28
C HIS A 133 3.17 14.39 11.64
N LYS A 134 4.25 15.01 12.14
CA LYS A 134 4.39 15.66 13.46
C LYS A 134 3.43 16.81 13.78
N ASN A 135 2.54 17.19 12.87
CA ASN A 135 1.55 18.22 13.13
C ASN A 135 0.38 17.61 13.92
N GLY A 136 0.59 17.28 15.20
CA GLY A 136 -0.46 17.15 16.25
C GLY A 136 -1.65 16.19 16.04
N PHE A 137 -1.79 15.49 14.91
CA PHE A 137 -3.03 14.82 14.52
C PHE A 137 -2.89 13.30 14.31
N SER A 138 -1.72 12.73 14.59
CA SER A 138 -1.46 11.28 14.53
C SER A 138 -2.31 10.43 15.49
N HIS A 139 -3.19 11.05 16.28
CA HIS A 139 -3.92 10.42 17.38
C HIS A 139 -5.44 10.63 17.35
N SER A 140 -6.01 11.29 16.34
CA SER A 140 -7.46 11.51 16.26
C SER A 140 -8.10 10.60 15.20
N GLU A 141 -8.41 9.37 15.58
CA GLU A 141 -9.13 8.40 14.72
C GLU A 141 -10.47 8.99 14.22
N SER A 142 -11.24 9.64 15.10
CA SER A 142 -12.50 10.29 14.74
C SER A 142 -12.37 11.39 13.68
N ARG A 143 -11.23 12.09 13.60
CA ARG A 143 -10.98 13.05 12.51
C ARG A 143 -10.83 12.34 11.17
N TRP A 144 -10.11 11.23 11.13
CA TRP A 144 -9.93 10.46 9.90
C TRP A 144 -11.25 9.79 9.47
N ASN A 145 -12.07 9.36 10.43
CA ASN A 145 -13.44 8.90 10.18
C ASN A 145 -14.28 9.98 9.50
N ALA A 146 -14.25 11.21 10.03
CA ALA A 146 -14.95 12.35 9.45
C ALA A 146 -14.42 12.74 8.05
N ILE A 147 -13.09 12.76 7.86
CA ILE A 147 -12.47 13.04 6.56
C ILE A 147 -12.88 12.00 5.52
N ALA A 148 -12.81 10.71 5.86
CA ALA A 148 -13.24 9.63 4.98
C ALA A 148 -14.73 9.79 4.63
N GLN A 149 -15.60 10.07 5.60
CA GLN A 149 -17.02 10.30 5.34
C GLN A 149 -17.25 11.47 4.38
N LEU A 150 -16.62 12.62 4.62
CA LEU A 150 -16.75 13.81 3.78
C LEU A 150 -16.27 13.52 2.35
N ALA A 151 -15.14 12.84 2.21
CA ALA A 151 -14.63 12.40 0.91
C ALA A 151 -15.63 11.48 0.20
N MET A 152 -16.20 10.49 0.89
CA MET A 152 -17.17 9.56 0.31
C MET A 152 -18.48 10.23 -0.09
N VAL A 153 -18.96 11.20 0.70
CA VAL A 153 -20.13 12.03 0.35
C VAL A 153 -19.83 12.90 -0.88
N TRP A 154 -18.65 13.52 -0.93
CA TRP A 154 -18.21 14.29 -2.09
C TRP A 154 -18.12 13.41 -3.33
N MET A 155 -17.52 12.23 -3.21
CA MET A 155 -17.44 11.22 -4.27
C MET A 155 -18.85 10.83 -4.75
N GLY A 156 -19.80 10.67 -3.84
CA GLY A 156 -21.18 10.35 -4.17
C GLY A 156 -21.89 11.43 -4.97
N ARG A 157 -21.67 12.71 -4.65
CA ARG A 157 -22.17 13.85 -5.43
C ARG A 157 -21.57 13.93 -6.83
N HIS A 158 -20.34 13.47 -6.99
CA HIS A 158 -19.59 13.52 -8.25
C HIS A 158 -19.57 12.20 -9.01
N GLY A 159 -20.37 11.21 -8.60
CA GLY A 159 -20.45 9.89 -9.25
C GLY A 159 -19.13 9.12 -9.27
N LYS A 160 -18.24 9.38 -8.31
CA LYS A 160 -16.93 8.72 -8.21
C LYS A 160 -17.04 7.35 -7.54
N GLN A 161 -16.00 6.54 -7.73
CA GLN A 161 -15.94 5.15 -7.28
C GLN A 161 -14.54 4.85 -6.72
N LEU A 162 -14.45 3.85 -5.83
CA LEU A 162 -13.16 3.29 -5.38
C LEU A 162 -12.99 1.86 -5.86
N GLY A 163 -11.76 1.46 -6.15
CA GLY A 163 -11.36 0.07 -6.24
C GLY A 163 -11.63 -0.66 -4.93
N VAL A 164 -12.14 -1.88 -5.04
CA VAL A 164 -12.23 -2.84 -3.95
C VAL A 164 -11.18 -3.89 -4.17
N TYR A 165 -10.30 -4.00 -3.19
CA TYR A 165 -9.15 -4.87 -3.21
C TYR A 165 -9.32 -6.05 -2.28
N ARG A 166 -8.57 -7.11 -2.55
CA ARG A 166 -8.35 -8.23 -1.64
C ARG A 166 -6.86 -8.45 -1.43
N SER A 167 -6.51 -8.78 -0.20
CA SER A 167 -5.17 -9.26 0.12
C SER A 167 -4.99 -10.66 -0.47
N LYS A 168 -3.83 -10.88 -1.09
CA LYS A 168 -3.26 -12.17 -1.45
C LYS A 168 -1.96 -12.42 -0.70
N TYR A 169 -1.74 -11.68 0.38
CA TYR A 169 -0.51 -11.75 1.12
C TYR A 169 -0.39 -13.10 1.85
N GLU A 170 0.47 -13.96 1.34
CA GLU A 170 0.81 -15.26 1.97
C GLU A 170 2.16 -15.20 2.67
N SER A 171 3.14 -14.53 2.05
CA SER A 171 4.49 -14.38 2.58
C SER A 171 5.17 -13.10 2.08
N LYS A 172 6.34 -12.78 2.67
CA LYS A 172 7.16 -11.63 2.27
C LYS A 172 7.69 -11.70 0.83
N TYR A 173 7.59 -12.86 0.17
CA TYR A 173 8.04 -13.07 -1.21
C TYR A 173 6.93 -12.82 -2.24
N THR A 174 5.69 -12.64 -1.80
CA THR A 174 4.58 -12.31 -2.70
C THR A 174 4.79 -10.90 -3.26
N SER A 175 5.11 -10.79 -4.54
CA SER A 175 5.30 -9.50 -5.22
C SER A 175 3.98 -8.76 -5.44
N GLU A 176 2.92 -9.48 -5.83
CA GLU A 176 1.59 -8.92 -6.14
C GLU A 176 0.55 -9.35 -5.09
N TRP A 177 0.63 -8.74 -3.90
CA TRP A 177 -0.17 -9.17 -2.74
C TRP A 177 -1.49 -8.39 -2.56
N LEU A 178 -1.82 -7.47 -3.47
CA LEU A 178 -3.15 -6.86 -3.58
C LEU A 178 -3.69 -7.08 -4.98
N ARG A 179 -4.97 -7.44 -5.06
CA ARG A 179 -5.71 -7.56 -6.32
C ARG A 179 -6.95 -6.69 -6.27
N SER A 180 -7.20 -5.93 -7.34
CA SER A 180 -8.48 -5.27 -7.57
C SER A 180 -9.49 -6.23 -8.19
N ASP A 181 -10.67 -6.33 -7.61
CA ASP A 181 -11.73 -7.23 -8.08
C ASP A 181 -12.94 -6.48 -8.66
N LYS A 182 -13.34 -5.39 -8.00
CA LYS A 182 -14.58 -4.65 -8.30
C LYS A 182 -14.42 -3.17 -7.93
N LYS A 183 -15.42 -2.36 -8.25
CA LYS A 183 -15.51 -0.97 -7.77
C LYS A 183 -16.70 -0.80 -6.81
N LEU A 184 -16.51 0.01 -5.78
CA LEU A 184 -17.57 0.50 -4.90
C LEU A 184 -18.02 1.88 -5.42
N SER A 185 -19.29 1.97 -5.81
CA SER A 185 -19.92 3.23 -6.20
C SER A 185 -20.43 3.99 -4.98
N PHE A 186 -20.18 5.29 -4.95
CA PHE A 186 -20.68 6.20 -3.90
C PHE A 186 -21.95 6.94 -4.33
N GLY A 187 -22.52 6.63 -5.49
CA GLY A 187 -23.76 7.26 -5.97
C GLY A 187 -24.85 7.22 -4.90
N GLY A 188 -25.42 8.38 -4.58
CA GLY A 188 -26.47 8.52 -3.56
C GLY A 188 -25.99 8.71 -2.12
N TRP A 189 -24.69 8.61 -1.83
CA TRP A 189 -24.13 8.88 -0.50
C TRP A 189 -24.24 10.37 -0.16
N ASN A 190 -24.79 10.67 1.00
CA ASN A 190 -24.97 12.03 1.50
C ASN A 190 -25.05 12.06 3.04
N SER A 191 -25.05 13.27 3.61
CA SER A 191 -25.06 13.45 5.07
C SER A 191 -26.31 12.93 5.78
N LYS A 192 -27.41 12.62 5.06
CA LYS A 192 -28.64 12.08 5.65
C LYS A 192 -28.64 10.55 5.73
N ASN A 193 -27.82 9.88 4.92
CA ASN A 193 -27.79 8.42 4.82
C ASN A 193 -26.40 7.82 5.09
N THR A 194 -25.46 8.63 5.57
CA THR A 194 -24.16 8.18 6.04
C THR A 194 -23.93 8.69 7.47
N ILE A 195 -23.59 7.78 8.37
CA ILE A 195 -23.40 8.01 9.81
C ILE A 195 -21.94 7.70 10.15
N VAL A 196 -21.32 8.48 11.03
CA VAL A 196 -19.97 8.24 11.56
C VAL A 196 -20.06 7.79 13.00
N GLU A 197 -19.34 6.72 13.35
CA GLU A 197 -19.29 6.14 14.71
C GLU A 197 -20.70 5.90 15.29
N GLY A 198 -21.64 5.56 14.41
CA GLY A 198 -23.06 5.41 14.75
C GLY A 198 -23.35 4.01 15.25
N ARG A 199 -24.01 3.91 16.40
CA ARG A 199 -24.53 2.63 16.89
C ARG A 199 -25.62 2.11 15.98
N LEU A 200 -25.51 0.83 15.64
CA LEU A 200 -26.54 0.12 14.89
C LEU A 200 -27.60 -0.43 15.85
N ASN A 201 -28.84 -0.51 15.37
CA ASN A 201 -29.94 -1.09 16.14
C ASN A 201 -30.73 -2.09 15.30
N ASN A 202 -31.33 -3.05 15.98
CA ASN A 202 -32.10 -4.13 15.37
C ASN A 202 -33.38 -3.66 14.68
N LYS A 203 -34.03 -2.61 15.21
CA LYS A 203 -35.28 -2.06 14.68
C LYS A 203 -35.13 -1.57 13.24
N LEU A 204 -33.97 -0.98 12.90
CA LEU A 204 -33.67 -0.53 11.54
C LEU A 204 -33.66 -1.70 10.54
N PHE A 205 -33.18 -2.86 10.98
CA PHE A 205 -32.97 -4.03 10.11
C PHE A 205 -34.07 -5.08 10.20
N GLU A 206 -35.12 -4.83 10.99
CA GLU A 206 -36.24 -5.77 11.20
C GLU A 206 -35.76 -7.13 11.74
N ILE A 207 -34.72 -7.12 12.58
CA ILE A 207 -34.15 -8.33 13.17
C ILE A 207 -34.74 -8.55 14.57
N GLU A 208 -35.44 -9.67 14.75
CA GLU A 208 -36.09 -10.04 16.01
C GLU A 208 -35.07 -10.34 17.11
N PHE A 209 -34.07 -11.19 16.82
CA PHE A 209 -33.02 -11.55 17.76
C PHE A 209 -31.72 -10.81 17.46
N TRP A 210 -31.41 -9.82 18.28
CA TRP A 210 -30.18 -9.03 18.22
C TRP A 210 -29.26 -9.44 19.37
N SER A 211 -28.03 -9.81 19.05
CA SER A 211 -27.06 -10.19 20.08
C SER A 211 -26.65 -8.96 20.88
N GLU A 212 -26.55 -9.11 22.21
CA GLU A 212 -26.04 -8.05 23.10
C GLU A 212 -24.62 -7.60 22.73
N ASP A 213 -23.82 -8.51 22.12
CA ASP A 213 -22.50 -8.20 21.58
C ASP A 213 -22.55 -7.06 20.53
N TYR A 214 -23.72 -6.80 19.92
CA TYR A 214 -23.89 -5.81 18.86
C TYR A 214 -24.28 -4.42 19.36
N ASP A 215 -24.83 -4.29 20.57
CA ASP A 215 -25.41 -3.04 21.09
C ASP A 215 -24.39 -1.90 21.29
N ASN A 216 -23.11 -2.26 21.41
CA ASN A 216 -22.02 -1.32 21.58
C ASN A 216 -21.11 -1.21 20.35
N ILE A 217 -21.47 -1.87 19.25
CA ILE A 217 -20.70 -1.76 18.01
C ILE A 217 -21.04 -0.45 17.32
N SER A 218 -20.00 0.29 16.98
CA SER A 218 -20.09 1.54 16.23
C SER A 218 -19.07 1.47 15.09
N PRO A 219 -19.46 0.97 13.90
CA PRO A 219 -18.57 1.02 12.75
C PRO A 219 -18.19 2.48 12.48
N ASP A 220 -16.94 2.72 12.06
CA ASP A 220 -16.43 4.08 11.84
C ASP A 220 -17.31 4.86 10.87
N ILE A 221 -17.76 4.22 9.79
CA ILE A 221 -18.71 4.78 8.83
C ILE A 221 -19.76 3.74 8.47
N VAL A 222 -21.03 4.16 8.47
CA VAL A 222 -22.16 3.36 8.00
C VAL A 222 -22.95 4.15 6.97
N HIS A 223 -23.15 3.60 5.79
CA HIS A 223 -24.10 4.09 4.81
C HIS A 223 -25.33 3.18 4.75
N ILE A 224 -26.53 3.77 4.78
CA ILE A 224 -27.82 3.05 4.77
C ILE A 224 -28.66 3.57 3.60
N ASP A 225 -28.79 2.75 2.57
CA ASP A 225 -29.73 2.99 1.47
C ASP A 225 -31.04 2.26 1.77
N GLN A 226 -32.06 3.03 2.17
CA GLN A 226 -33.38 2.50 2.46
C GLN A 226 -34.13 2.02 1.20
N THR A 227 -33.80 2.55 0.02
CA THR A 227 -34.47 2.21 -1.24
C THR A 227 -33.99 0.87 -1.76
N SER A 228 -32.67 0.65 -1.82
CA SER A 228 -32.10 -0.64 -2.24
C SER A 228 -31.95 -1.64 -1.09
N LYS A 229 -32.32 -1.23 0.14
CA LYS A 229 -32.12 -2.01 1.38
C LYS A 229 -30.69 -2.51 1.51
N LYS A 230 -29.74 -1.59 1.30
CA LYS A 230 -28.30 -1.86 1.35
C LYS A 230 -27.65 -1.11 2.50
N VAL A 231 -26.78 -1.80 3.22
CA VAL A 231 -25.91 -1.26 4.25
C VAL A 231 -24.46 -1.45 3.80
N VAL A 232 -23.67 -0.38 3.93
CA VAL A 232 -22.22 -0.44 3.77
C VAL A 232 -21.60 0.01 5.08
N MET A 233 -20.85 -0.88 5.72
CA MET A 233 -20.03 -0.58 6.88
C MET A 233 -18.57 -0.44 6.43
N ILE A 234 -17.89 0.59 6.90
CA ILE A 234 -16.48 0.82 6.64
C ILE A 234 -15.78 1.05 7.97
N GLU A 235 -14.77 0.25 8.23
CA GLU A 235 -13.81 0.48 9.31
C GLU A 235 -12.60 1.20 8.74
N VAL A 236 -12.26 2.33 9.34
CA VAL A 236 -11.16 3.18 8.93
C VAL A 236 -9.93 2.84 9.76
N LYS A 237 -8.83 2.53 9.08
CA LYS A 237 -7.56 2.22 9.71
C LYS A 237 -6.51 3.23 9.30
N THR A 238 -5.75 3.67 10.29
CA THR A 238 -4.60 4.58 10.15
C THR A 238 -3.38 3.95 10.82
N ILE A 239 -2.47 4.73 11.41
CA ILE A 239 -1.29 4.21 12.10
C ILE A 239 -1.70 3.55 13.42
N ARG A 240 -1.05 2.44 13.79
CA ARG A 240 -1.25 1.69 15.06
C ARG A 240 -2.65 1.12 15.31
N SER A 241 -3.65 1.41 14.47
CA SER A 241 -4.97 0.82 14.58
C SER A 241 -4.92 -0.66 14.17
N SER A 242 -5.22 -1.57 15.10
CA SER A 242 -5.23 -3.00 14.81
C SER A 242 -6.47 -3.39 14.00
N ILE A 243 -6.30 -4.31 13.04
CA ILE A 243 -7.42 -4.93 12.33
C ILE A 243 -8.05 -6.06 13.16
N LYS A 244 -7.26 -6.70 14.03
CA LYS A 244 -7.71 -7.87 14.81
C LYS A 244 -8.85 -7.55 15.75
N SER A 245 -8.84 -6.36 16.35
CA SER A 245 -9.92 -5.89 17.22
C SER A 245 -11.20 -5.81 16.39
N ASN A 246 -12.23 -6.56 16.82
CA ASN A 246 -13.60 -6.53 16.28
C ASN A 246 -13.83 -7.14 14.89
N LEU A 247 -12.83 -7.66 14.17
CA LEU A 247 -13.05 -8.26 12.83
C LEU A 247 -14.11 -9.36 12.84
N ASN A 248 -13.98 -10.35 13.73
CA ASN A 248 -14.96 -11.43 13.83
C ASN A 248 -16.35 -10.91 14.23
N LEU A 249 -16.38 -9.84 15.05
CA LEU A 249 -17.61 -9.25 15.54
C LEU A 249 -18.37 -8.53 14.40
N TYR A 250 -17.67 -7.71 13.60
CA TYR A 250 -18.24 -7.06 12.42
C TYR A 250 -18.71 -8.05 11.36
N ARG A 251 -18.00 -9.17 11.16
CA ARG A 251 -18.46 -10.25 10.28
C ARG A 251 -19.77 -10.85 10.76
N ARG A 252 -19.84 -11.25 12.04
CA ARG A 252 -21.08 -11.79 12.63
C ARG A 252 -22.24 -10.80 12.51
N LEU A 253 -21.98 -9.51 12.71
CA LEU A 253 -22.97 -8.45 12.54
C LEU A 253 -23.46 -8.34 11.08
N ALA A 254 -22.53 -8.30 10.12
CA ALA A 254 -22.89 -8.27 8.70
C ALA A 254 -23.67 -9.53 8.28
N ASP A 255 -23.26 -10.70 8.76
CA ASP A 255 -23.95 -11.97 8.52
C ASP A 255 -25.36 -11.98 9.13
N ALA A 256 -25.53 -11.42 10.33
CA ALA A 256 -26.84 -11.27 10.97
C ALA A 256 -27.77 -10.35 10.16
N ILE A 257 -27.26 -9.22 9.67
CA ILE A 257 -28.03 -8.31 8.81
C ILE A 257 -28.40 -9.00 7.49
N ASN A 258 -27.45 -9.68 6.84
CA ASN A 258 -27.70 -10.43 5.60
C ASN A 258 -28.71 -11.58 5.79
N SER A 259 -28.74 -12.20 6.98
CA SER A 259 -29.65 -13.31 7.29
C SER A 259 -31.12 -12.89 7.41
N SER A 260 -31.40 -11.60 7.64
CA SER A 260 -32.77 -11.04 7.65
C SER A 260 -33.49 -11.20 6.31
N LYS A 261 -32.76 -11.42 5.21
CA LYS A 261 -33.23 -11.41 3.80
C LYS A 261 -33.82 -10.07 3.32
N ALA A 262 -34.16 -9.16 4.22
CA ALA A 262 -34.67 -7.83 3.92
C ALA A 262 -33.55 -6.86 3.56
N TRP A 263 -32.35 -7.05 4.12
CA TRP A 263 -31.20 -6.17 3.94
C TRP A 263 -30.00 -6.91 3.39
N SER A 264 -29.20 -6.20 2.58
CA SER A 264 -27.84 -6.61 2.23
C SER A 264 -26.83 -5.75 2.98
N CYS A 265 -25.76 -6.34 3.47
CA CYS A 265 -24.72 -5.67 4.23
C CYS A 265 -23.33 -6.05 3.70
N GLU A 266 -22.52 -5.05 3.40
CA GLU A 266 -21.12 -5.23 3.03
C GLU A 266 -20.20 -4.51 4.03
N MET A 267 -19.14 -5.21 4.47
CA MET A 267 -18.08 -4.66 5.29
C MET A 267 -16.84 -4.36 4.43
N TYR A 268 -16.21 -3.21 4.68
CA TYR A 268 -14.96 -2.79 4.05
C TYR A 268 -13.98 -2.28 5.10
N TYR A 269 -12.69 -2.42 4.81
CA TYR A 269 -11.62 -1.78 5.57
C TYR A 269 -10.96 -0.73 4.69
N LEU A 270 -10.99 0.54 5.12
CA LEU A 270 -10.22 1.61 4.48
C LEU A 270 -8.86 1.71 5.16
N LEU A 271 -7.79 1.36 4.45
CA LEU A 271 -6.44 1.41 4.99
C LEU A 271 -5.41 1.84 3.95
N SER A 272 -4.25 2.23 4.44
CA SER A 272 -3.06 2.52 3.64
C SER A 272 -2.47 1.21 3.12
N TYR A 273 -2.00 1.14 1.87
CA TYR A 273 -1.20 -0.04 1.48
C TYR A 273 0.14 -0.11 2.25
N GLY A 274 0.60 1.02 2.80
CA GLY A 274 1.72 1.10 3.74
C GLY A 274 1.35 0.77 5.19
N HIS A 275 0.21 0.13 5.45
CA HIS A 275 -0.22 -0.29 6.79
C HIS A 275 0.83 -1.18 7.45
N GLU A 276 1.02 -0.98 8.76
CA GLU A 276 2.30 -1.26 9.43
C GLU A 276 2.60 -2.75 9.65
N THR A 277 1.57 -3.61 9.72
CA THR A 277 1.77 -5.00 10.15
C THR A 277 1.50 -6.02 9.04
N LEU A 278 2.51 -6.83 8.72
CA LEU A 278 2.38 -7.96 7.78
C LEU A 278 1.34 -8.99 8.25
N THR A 279 1.15 -9.09 9.58
CA THR A 279 0.14 -9.97 10.19
C THR A 279 -1.29 -9.55 9.87
N ASP A 280 -1.56 -8.26 9.74
CA ASP A 280 -2.88 -7.77 9.37
C ASP A 280 -3.19 -8.09 7.90
N TRP A 281 -2.22 -7.93 7.00
CA TRP A 281 -2.38 -8.32 5.60
C TRP A 281 -2.65 -9.81 5.41
N LYS A 282 -1.95 -10.65 6.18
CA LYS A 282 -2.19 -12.10 6.20
C LYS A 282 -3.59 -12.42 6.73
N LEU A 283 -4.00 -11.77 7.83
CA LEU A 283 -5.34 -11.96 8.39
C LEU A 283 -6.44 -11.56 7.42
N LEU A 284 -6.31 -10.41 6.75
CA LEU A 284 -7.24 -9.94 5.72
C LEU A 284 -7.36 -10.94 4.56
N ASN A 285 -6.24 -11.57 4.17
CA ASN A 285 -6.22 -12.65 3.15
C ASN A 285 -6.96 -13.90 3.65
N GLU A 286 -6.59 -14.42 4.81
CA GLU A 286 -7.21 -15.62 5.43
C GLU A 286 -8.73 -15.46 5.60
N LYS A 287 -9.18 -14.24 5.87
CA LYS A 287 -10.59 -13.90 6.09
C LYS A 287 -11.30 -13.47 4.80
N GLY A 288 -10.57 -13.16 3.73
CA GLY A 288 -11.13 -12.71 2.45
C GLY A 288 -11.83 -11.36 2.54
N GLU A 289 -11.33 -10.46 3.39
CA GLU A 289 -11.92 -9.14 3.65
C GLU A 289 -11.79 -8.20 2.44
N LYS A 290 -12.72 -7.25 2.34
CA LYS A 290 -12.73 -6.23 1.28
C LYS A 290 -11.97 -4.99 1.74
N ILE A 291 -11.04 -4.53 0.92
CA ILE A 291 -10.14 -3.42 1.23
C ILE A 291 -10.43 -2.25 0.30
N LEU A 292 -10.44 -1.06 0.85
CA LEU A 292 -10.37 0.22 0.13
C LEU A 292 -9.03 0.86 0.48
N LEU A 293 -8.44 1.60 -0.46
CA LEU A 293 -7.15 2.25 -0.25
C LEU A 293 -7.31 3.75 -0.03
N TRP A 294 -6.65 4.24 1.03
CA TRP A 294 -6.55 5.69 1.28
C TRP A 294 -5.87 6.42 0.13
N GLU A 295 -4.87 5.79 -0.50
CA GLU A 295 -4.12 6.41 -1.60
C GLU A 295 -4.98 6.66 -2.84
N GLU A 296 -5.90 5.74 -3.14
CA GLU A 296 -6.87 5.92 -4.23
C GLU A 296 -7.93 6.98 -3.87
N LEU A 297 -8.41 6.96 -2.62
CA LEU A 297 -9.33 7.99 -2.13
C LEU A 297 -8.71 9.37 -2.23
N PHE A 298 -7.48 9.55 -1.76
CA PHE A 298 -6.74 10.81 -1.87
C PHE A 298 -6.44 11.20 -3.30
N PHE A 299 -6.11 10.25 -4.18
CA PHE A 299 -5.94 10.52 -5.60
C PHE A 299 -7.19 11.16 -6.21
N ILE A 300 -8.36 10.58 -5.94
CA ILE A 300 -9.64 11.04 -6.51
C ILE A 300 -10.03 12.42 -5.99
N ILE A 301 -9.77 12.71 -4.71
CA ILE A 301 -10.17 13.98 -4.09
C ILE A 301 -9.06 15.04 -4.11
N ALA A 302 -7.87 14.76 -4.65
CA ALA A 302 -6.72 15.66 -4.61
C ALA A 302 -7.01 17.03 -5.26
N GLU A 303 -7.86 17.06 -6.29
CA GLU A 303 -8.27 18.27 -7.00
C GLU A 303 -9.63 18.82 -6.52
N SER A 304 -10.19 18.24 -5.45
CA SER A 304 -11.47 18.68 -4.90
C SER A 304 -11.33 19.92 -4.01
N ASP A 305 -12.47 20.55 -3.75
CA ASP A 305 -12.64 21.58 -2.73
C ASP A 305 -12.36 21.08 -1.30
N LEU A 306 -12.33 19.75 -1.08
CA LEU A 306 -11.99 19.17 0.22
C LEU A 306 -10.48 19.11 0.47
N ALA A 307 -9.65 18.98 -0.58
CA ALA A 307 -8.22 18.72 -0.44
C ALA A 307 -7.50 19.73 0.48
N PRO A 308 -7.70 21.06 0.35
CA PRO A 308 -7.02 22.04 1.19
C PRO A 308 -7.34 21.94 2.70
N TYR A 309 -8.47 21.32 3.07
CA TYR A 309 -8.86 21.11 4.47
C TYR A 309 -8.22 19.85 5.09
N ILE A 310 -7.68 18.97 4.26
CA ILE A 310 -7.00 17.74 4.67
C ILE A 310 -5.50 18.00 4.77
N ASP A 311 -4.88 18.40 3.65
CA ASP A 311 -3.47 18.74 3.55
C ASP A 311 -3.23 19.68 2.35
N SER A 312 -2.25 20.59 2.47
CA SER A 312 -1.90 21.54 1.40
C SER A 312 -1.39 20.87 0.12
N ASP A 313 -0.82 19.68 0.23
CA ASP A 313 -0.39 18.86 -0.91
C ASP A 313 -0.83 17.41 -0.71
N LEU A 314 -2.16 17.19 -0.74
CA LEU A 314 -2.73 15.85 -0.62
C LEU A 314 -2.26 14.90 -1.72
N SER A 315 -1.90 15.44 -2.89
CA SER A 315 -1.40 14.69 -4.04
C SER A 315 -0.11 13.90 -3.75
N GLN A 316 0.67 14.35 -2.74
CA GLN A 316 1.86 13.65 -2.29
C GLN A 316 1.55 12.34 -1.55
N TYR A 317 0.30 12.04 -1.18
CA TYR A 317 -0.03 10.85 -0.39
C TYR A 317 -0.78 9.78 -1.19
N THR A 318 -0.64 9.81 -2.52
CA THR A 318 -1.42 8.97 -3.46
C THR A 318 -0.59 7.85 -4.09
N LEU A 319 0.51 7.44 -3.46
CA LEU A 319 1.35 6.38 -4.02
C LEU A 319 0.57 5.05 -4.03
N MET A 320 0.34 4.45 -5.20
CA MET A 320 -0.30 3.13 -5.29
C MET A 320 0.76 2.03 -5.35
N PRO A 321 0.46 0.78 -4.93
CA PRO A 321 1.31 -0.38 -5.20
C PRO A 321 1.66 -0.48 -6.70
N PRO A 322 2.93 -0.68 -7.07
CA PRO A 322 3.40 -0.53 -8.46
C PRO A 322 2.85 -1.58 -9.44
N TRP A 323 2.34 -2.71 -8.95
CA TRP A 323 1.70 -3.75 -9.76
C TRP A 323 0.18 -3.54 -9.92
N LEU A 324 -0.42 -2.62 -9.17
CA LEU A 324 -1.81 -2.25 -9.40
C LEU A 324 -1.85 -1.25 -10.56
N PRO A 325 -2.78 -1.40 -11.52
CA PRO A 325 -2.93 -0.44 -12.59
C PRO A 325 -3.20 0.94 -11.99
N GLU A 326 -2.54 1.97 -12.53
CA GLU A 326 -2.84 3.36 -12.17
C GLU A 326 -4.35 3.59 -12.36
N THR A 327 -5.04 3.93 -11.29
CA THR A 327 -6.48 4.16 -11.32
C THR A 327 -6.75 5.42 -12.15
N VAL A 328 -7.38 5.24 -13.32
CA VAL A 328 -7.88 6.32 -14.19
C VAL A 328 -9.23 6.82 -13.69
#